data_AF-A0A6N7TMS9-F1
#
_entry.id   AF-A0A6N7TMS9-F1
#
_cell.length_a   1.000
_cell.length_b   1.000
_cell.length_c   1.000
_cell.angle_alpha   90.00
_cell.angle_beta   90.00
_cell.angle_gamma   90.00
#
_symmetry.space_group_name_H-M   'P 1'
#
loop_
_entity.id
_entity.type
_entity.pdbx_description
1 polymer ?
#
loop_
_entity_poly.entity_id
_entity_poly.type
_entity_poly.pdbx_seq_one_letter_code
_entity_poly.pdbx_strand_id
1 'polypeptide(L)'
;MSETVKPTIAALRAWLKTCPLIADEQEATGAAFRIAGLEEESTAFSIEDSPGDPIITEYISGWEMAKNYLFLSRGEYSEMDSVNIQNSGFFEQLTEWVMQQDARHNLPDLSACGGGKTPTGIAVTNSGYIVTNSAGSCKMQLQMRLTYYMPK
;
A
#
# COMPACT_ATOMS: atom_id res chain seq x y z
N MET A 1 6.95 4.77 -29.99
CA MET A 1 7.40 4.48 -28.62
C MET A 1 6.15 4.29 -27.78
N SER A 2 5.72 3.04 -27.55
CA SER A 2 4.57 2.79 -26.67
C SER A 2 4.99 3.10 -25.25
N GLU A 3 4.48 4.19 -24.67
CA GLU A 3 4.52 4.38 -23.22
C GLU A 3 3.87 3.15 -22.59
N THR A 4 4.66 2.39 -21.85
CA THR A 4 4.17 1.20 -21.17
C THR A 4 3.31 1.68 -20.01
N VAL A 5 1.99 1.53 -20.15
CA VAL A 5 1.02 1.90 -19.11
C VAL A 5 1.40 1.20 -17.81
N LYS A 6 1.71 1.97 -16.76
CA LYS A 6 2.07 1.41 -15.45
C LYS A 6 0.81 1.01 -14.69
N PRO A 7 0.80 -0.13 -13.98
CA PRO A 7 -0.32 -0.49 -13.14
C PRO A 7 -0.40 0.45 -11.94
N THR A 8 -1.62 0.71 -11.42
CA THR A 8 -1.84 1.63 -10.28
C THR A 8 -1.11 1.18 -9.01
N ILE A 9 -0.89 -0.12 -8.83
CA ILE A 9 -0.07 -0.68 -7.74
C ILE A 9 1.39 -0.17 -7.78
N ALA A 10 1.94 0.08 -8.97
CA ALA A 10 3.29 0.61 -9.11
C ALA A 10 3.37 2.08 -8.67
N ALA A 11 2.32 2.87 -8.94
CA ALA A 11 2.19 4.24 -8.47
C ALA A 11 2.06 4.29 -6.93
N LEU A 12 1.19 3.45 -6.36
CA LEU A 12 1.05 3.34 -4.91
C LEU A 12 2.37 2.98 -4.23
N ARG A 13 3.13 2.03 -4.79
CA ARG A 13 4.44 1.66 -4.27
C ARG A 13 5.44 2.81 -4.33
N ALA A 14 5.48 3.55 -5.44
CA ALA A 14 6.38 4.70 -5.57
C ALA A 14 6.06 5.77 -4.52
N TRP A 15 4.76 5.97 -4.25
CA TRP A 15 4.30 6.87 -3.22
C TRP A 15 4.63 6.38 -1.79
N LEU A 16 4.41 5.11 -1.47
CA LEU A 16 4.75 4.55 -0.15
C LEU A 16 6.26 4.60 0.15
N LYS A 17 7.12 4.55 -0.87
CA LYS A 17 8.57 4.75 -0.71
C LYS A 17 8.95 6.16 -0.26
N THR A 18 8.06 7.14 -0.35
CA THR A 18 8.28 8.49 0.18
C THR A 18 7.97 8.60 1.67
N CYS A 19 7.40 7.55 2.28
CA CYS A 19 7.14 7.50 3.70
C CYS A 19 8.45 7.39 4.48
N PRO A 20 8.77 8.34 5.38
CA PRO A 20 10.01 8.30 6.16
C PRO A 20 10.08 7.07 7.05
N LEU A 21 8.96 6.62 7.64
CA LEU A 21 8.92 5.41 8.47
C LEU A 21 9.38 4.17 7.72
N ILE A 22 9.09 4.09 6.42
CA ILE A 22 9.47 2.95 5.60
C ILE A 22 10.90 3.12 5.05
N ALA A 23 11.34 4.36 4.82
CA ALA A 23 12.71 4.67 4.44
C ALA A 23 13.69 4.42 5.59
N ASP A 24 13.32 4.77 6.82
CA ASP A 24 14.12 4.56 8.03
C ASP A 24 14.25 3.05 8.32
N GLU A 25 13.16 2.29 8.19
CA GLU A 25 13.19 0.82 8.23
C GLU A 25 14.06 0.24 7.10
N GLN A 26 14.04 0.83 5.90
CA GLN A 26 14.91 0.42 4.78
C GLN A 26 16.39 0.69 5.08
N GLU A 27 16.72 1.79 5.74
CA GLU A 27 18.11 2.14 6.08
C GLU A 27 18.61 1.27 7.25
N ALA A 28 17.75 0.97 8.22
CA ALA A 28 18.07 0.10 9.36
C ALA A 28 18.16 -1.39 8.99
N THR A 29 17.33 -1.88 8.06
CA THR A 29 17.17 -3.32 7.77
C THR A 29 17.46 -3.72 6.32
N GLY A 30 17.60 -2.76 5.39
CA GLY A 30 17.91 -2.99 3.98
C GLY A 30 16.71 -3.30 3.05
N ALA A 31 15.47 -3.24 3.54
CA ALA A 31 14.40 -4.06 2.98
C ALA A 31 13.07 -3.31 2.72
N ALA A 32 12.94 -2.47 1.68
CA ALA A 32 11.75 -1.60 1.52
C ALA A 32 10.50 -2.19 0.83
N PHE A 33 10.51 -2.55 -0.46
CA PHE A 33 9.27 -2.95 -1.16
C PHE A 33 9.43 -3.83 -2.42
N ARG A 34 8.60 -4.87 -2.59
CA ARG A 34 8.45 -5.67 -3.82
C ARG A 34 6.98 -5.95 -4.21
N ILE A 35 6.76 -6.22 -5.50
CA ILE A 35 5.47 -6.62 -6.12
C ILE A 35 5.45 -8.15 -6.21
N ALA A 36 4.28 -8.78 -6.04
CA ALA A 36 4.10 -10.21 -6.31
C ALA A 36 4.47 -10.54 -7.78
N GLY A 37 5.52 -11.36 -8.00
CA GLY A 37 5.88 -11.88 -9.34
C GLY A 37 7.35 -11.79 -9.80
N LEU A 38 8.33 -11.42 -8.97
CA LEU A 38 9.77 -11.42 -9.31
C LEU A 38 10.63 -11.98 -8.15
N GLU A 39 11.76 -12.65 -8.49
CA GLU A 39 12.66 -13.42 -7.58
C GLU A 39 13.42 -12.58 -6.51
N GLU A 40 14.12 -13.25 -5.58
CA GLU A 40 14.26 -13.01 -4.13
C GLU A 40 15.47 -12.18 -3.61
N GLU A 41 15.51 -12.04 -2.27
CA GLU A 41 16.52 -11.55 -1.31
C GLU A 41 16.43 -10.06 -0.90
N SER A 42 16.11 -9.81 0.39
CA SER A 42 16.10 -8.50 1.09
C SER A 42 14.89 -7.56 0.86
N THR A 43 13.67 -7.93 1.26
CA THR A 43 12.55 -6.96 1.29
C THR A 43 11.55 -7.24 2.43
N ALA A 44 11.31 -6.25 3.32
CA ALA A 44 10.50 -6.40 4.53
C ALA A 44 9.00 -6.32 4.25
N PHE A 45 8.59 -5.55 3.23
CA PHE A 45 7.19 -5.33 2.90
C PHE A 45 6.83 -5.61 1.43
N SER A 46 5.59 -6.06 1.19
CA SER A 46 4.99 -6.25 -0.13
C SER A 46 3.61 -5.61 -0.19
N ILE A 47 3.19 -5.25 -1.40
CA ILE A 47 1.84 -4.75 -1.66
C ILE A 47 1.17 -5.70 -2.65
N GLU A 48 -0.05 -6.11 -2.33
CA GLU A 48 -0.87 -7.00 -3.14
C GLU A 48 -2.23 -6.36 -3.42
N ASP A 49 -2.85 -6.72 -4.55
CA ASP A 49 -4.22 -6.30 -4.85
C ASP A 49 -5.20 -7.05 -3.93
N SER A 50 -6.13 -6.32 -3.31
CA SER A 50 -7.23 -6.91 -2.57
C SER A 50 -8.51 -6.83 -3.40
N PRO A 51 -9.30 -7.93 -3.48
CA PRO A 51 -10.59 -7.87 -4.14
C PRO A 51 -11.52 -6.87 -3.44
N GLY A 52 -12.41 -6.27 -4.22
CA GLY A 52 -13.42 -5.34 -3.74
C GLY A 52 -14.16 -4.69 -4.91
N ASP A 53 -15.28 -4.04 -4.62
CA ASP A 53 -16.07 -3.35 -5.64
C ASP A 53 -15.29 -2.15 -6.19
N PRO A 54 -14.95 -2.12 -7.49
CA PRO A 54 -14.09 -1.10 -8.04
C PRO A 54 -14.82 0.20 -8.37
N ILE A 55 -16.16 0.22 -8.43
CA ILE A 55 -16.93 1.43 -8.78
C ILE A 55 -17.61 1.95 -7.52
N ILE A 56 -17.22 3.15 -7.07
CA ILE A 56 -17.87 3.83 -5.94
C ILE A 56 -19.12 4.57 -6.44
N THR A 57 -18.99 5.32 -7.54
CA THR A 57 -20.06 6.15 -8.08
C THR A 57 -19.89 6.34 -9.58
N GLU A 58 -20.99 6.24 -10.32
CA GLU A 58 -21.00 6.55 -11.75
C GLU A 58 -21.41 8.00 -12.00
N TYR A 59 -20.65 8.70 -12.83
CA TYR A 59 -20.98 10.02 -13.32
C TYR A 59 -21.27 9.98 -14.82
N ILE A 60 -21.92 11.04 -15.33
CA ILE A 60 -22.09 11.23 -16.77
C ILE A 60 -20.72 11.32 -17.46
N SER A 61 -19.75 11.99 -16.82
CA SER A 61 -18.40 12.25 -17.33
C SER A 61 -17.40 11.10 -17.12
N GLY A 62 -17.67 10.14 -16.23
CA GLY A 62 -16.69 9.13 -15.84
C GLY A 62 -17.15 8.32 -14.63
N TRP A 63 -16.20 7.76 -13.88
CA TRP A 63 -16.44 6.94 -12.70
C TRP A 63 -15.53 7.33 -11.55
N GLU A 64 -16.06 7.34 -10.33
CA GLU A 64 -15.26 7.29 -9.11
C GLU A 64 -14.92 5.83 -8.83
N MET A 65 -13.62 5.51 -8.80
CA MET A 65 -13.12 4.16 -8.68
C MET A 65 -12.45 3.93 -7.32
N ALA A 66 -12.53 2.71 -6.80
CA ALA A 66 -11.76 2.23 -5.66
C ALA A 66 -10.79 1.12 -6.07
N LYS A 67 -9.58 1.17 -5.52
CA LYS A 67 -8.64 0.04 -5.54
C LYS A 67 -8.18 -0.25 -4.12
N ASN A 68 -8.46 -1.46 -3.65
CA ASN A 68 -8.03 -1.93 -2.34
C ASN A 68 -6.70 -2.67 -2.48
N TYR A 69 -5.82 -2.45 -1.50
CA TYR A 69 -4.49 -3.01 -1.44
C TYR A 69 -4.24 -3.61 -0.06
N LEU A 70 -3.52 -4.73 -0.06
CA LEU A 70 -2.96 -5.34 1.14
C LEU A 70 -1.48 -4.96 1.22
N PHE A 71 -1.12 -4.26 2.28
CA PHE A 71 0.26 -4.05 2.68
C PHE A 71 0.65 -5.18 3.65
N LEU A 72 1.67 -5.95 3.28
CA LEU A 72 2.04 -7.19 3.96
C LEU A 72 3.51 -7.13 4.38
N SER A 73 3.85 -7.71 5.53
CA SER A 73 5.24 -8.06 5.81
C SER A 73 5.60 -9.38 5.13
N ARG A 74 6.77 -9.44 4.49
CA ARG A 74 7.23 -10.67 3.82
C ARG A 74 8.00 -11.61 4.76
N GLY A 75 8.67 -11.07 5.77
CA GLY A 75 9.34 -11.87 6.80
C GLY A 75 8.34 -12.61 7.67
N GLU A 76 8.63 -13.88 7.95
CA GLU A 76 8.02 -14.59 9.07
C GLU A 76 8.64 -14.05 10.35
N TYR A 77 7.85 -13.34 11.14
CA TYR A 77 8.30 -12.87 12.44
C TYR A 77 8.05 -13.94 13.49
N SER A 78 8.98 -14.05 14.44
CA SER A 78 8.71 -14.79 15.67
C SER A 78 7.56 -14.11 16.43
N GLU A 79 6.90 -14.84 17.32
CA GLU A 79 5.89 -14.25 18.22
C GLU A 79 6.46 -13.09 19.05
N MET A 80 7.76 -13.12 19.38
CA MET A 80 8.41 -12.05 20.13
C MET A 80 8.62 -10.79 19.28
N ASP A 81 9.05 -10.94 18.03
CA ASP A 81 9.22 -9.81 17.11
C ASP A 81 7.89 -9.18 16.72
N SER A 82 6.85 -10.00 16.57
CA SER A 82 5.51 -9.52 16.22
C SER A 82 4.90 -8.68 17.35
N VAL A 83 5.09 -9.08 18.61
CA VAL A 83 4.73 -8.29 19.80
C VAL A 83 5.55 -7.00 19.87
N ASN A 84 6.84 -7.04 19.57
CA ASN A 84 7.69 -5.85 19.59
C ASN A 84 7.27 -4.81 18.55
N ILE A 85 6.94 -5.24 17.33
CA ILE A 85 6.47 -4.33 16.27
C ILE A 85 5.06 -3.80 16.57
N GLN A 86 4.19 -4.60 17.21
CA GLN A 86 2.93 -4.06 17.72
C GLN A 86 3.15 -2.99 18.79
N ASN A 87 4.06 -3.25 19.73
CA ASN A 87 4.38 -2.32 20.81
C ASN A 87 5.16 -1.09 20.34
N SER A 88 5.75 -1.09 19.14
CA SER A 88 6.48 0.05 18.58
C SER A 88 5.56 1.14 18.02
N GLY A 89 4.26 0.85 17.86
CA GLY A 89 3.30 1.80 17.27
C GLY A 89 3.52 2.03 15.77
N PHE A 90 4.27 1.16 15.07
CA PHE A 90 4.57 1.33 13.66
C PHE A 90 3.31 1.49 12.79
N PHE A 91 2.28 0.64 12.99
CA PHE A 91 1.04 0.72 12.21
C PHE A 91 0.20 1.94 12.52
N GLU A 92 0.26 2.43 13.77
CA GLU A 92 -0.41 3.66 14.17
C GLU A 92 0.24 4.85 13.46
N GLN A 93 1.57 4.97 13.54
CA GLN A 93 2.34 6.02 12.86
C GLN A 93 2.18 5.96 11.33
N LEU A 94 2.16 4.76 10.74
CA LEU A 94 1.90 4.59 9.31
C LEU A 94 0.48 5.03 8.94
N THR A 95 -0.52 4.68 9.76
CA THR A 95 -1.91 5.10 9.54
C THR A 95 -2.04 6.62 9.63
N GLU A 96 -1.47 7.24 10.65
CA GLU A 96 -1.44 8.69 10.81
C GLU A 96 -0.74 9.37 9.64
N TRP A 97 0.39 8.82 9.18
CA TRP A 97 1.11 9.36 8.02
C TRP A 97 0.23 9.32 6.77
N VAL A 98 -0.46 8.21 6.49
CA VAL A 98 -1.39 8.10 5.35
C VAL A 98 -2.50 9.14 5.46
N MET A 99 -3.10 9.32 6.64
CA MET A 99 -4.13 10.33 6.87
C MET A 99 -3.61 11.76 6.62
N GLN A 100 -2.38 12.06 7.06
CA GLN A 100 -1.75 13.36 6.81
C GLN A 100 -1.45 13.60 5.32
N GLN A 101 -1.04 12.56 4.59
CA GLN A 101 -0.82 12.68 3.15
C GLN A 101 -2.13 12.92 2.39
N ASP A 102 -3.19 12.21 2.75
CA ASP A 102 -4.52 12.40 2.18
C ASP A 102 -5.04 13.82 2.42
N ALA A 103 -4.95 14.31 3.67
CA ALA A 103 -5.35 15.67 4.04
C ALA A 103 -4.56 16.76 3.29
N ARG A 104 -3.33 16.46 2.87
CA ARG A 104 -2.47 17.36 2.08
C ARG A 104 -2.65 17.18 0.57
N HIS A 105 -3.52 16.26 0.13
CA HIS A 105 -3.63 15.82 -1.25
C HIS A 105 -2.29 15.37 -1.87
N ASN A 106 -1.35 14.89 -1.04
CA ASN A 106 -0.14 14.24 -1.54
C ASN A 106 -0.47 12.78 -1.84
N LEU A 107 -1.04 12.52 -3.01
CA LEU A 107 -1.57 11.21 -3.41
C LEU A 107 -0.65 10.49 -4.41
N PRO A 108 -0.83 9.17 -4.61
CA PRO A 108 -0.09 8.43 -5.63
C PRO A 108 -0.29 9.01 -7.04
N ASP A 109 0.81 9.23 -7.77
CA ASP A 109 0.76 9.76 -9.13
C ASP A 109 0.27 8.70 -10.13
N LEU A 110 -0.92 8.92 -10.67
CA LEU A 110 -1.57 8.03 -11.65
C LEU A 110 -1.39 8.48 -13.10
N SER A 111 -0.63 9.56 -13.37
CA SER A 111 -0.42 10.08 -14.73
C SER A 111 0.14 9.03 -15.69
N ALA A 112 1.07 8.20 -15.21
CA ALA A 112 1.68 7.10 -15.97
C ALA A 112 0.80 5.84 -16.07
N CYS A 113 -0.40 5.83 -15.45
CA CYS A 113 -1.32 4.70 -15.44
C CYS A 113 -2.35 4.71 -16.58
N GLY A 114 -2.28 5.70 -17.47
CA GLY A 114 -3.14 5.82 -18.64
C GLY A 114 -4.61 6.10 -18.31
N GLY A 115 -5.36 6.57 -19.31
CA GLY A 115 -6.80 6.82 -19.18
C GLY A 115 -7.16 8.03 -18.32
N GLY A 116 -6.28 9.04 -18.21
CA GLY A 116 -6.60 10.31 -17.53
C GLY A 116 -6.99 10.19 -16.05
N LYS A 117 -6.54 9.12 -15.38
CA LYS A 117 -6.88 8.83 -13.99
C LYS A 117 -6.37 9.93 -13.07
N THR A 118 -7.24 10.43 -12.20
CA THR A 118 -6.90 11.47 -11.23
C THR A 118 -7.12 10.93 -9.82
N PRO A 119 -6.08 10.80 -8.98
CA PRO A 119 -6.26 10.33 -7.61
C PRO A 119 -7.12 11.33 -6.82
N THR A 120 -8.10 10.82 -6.07
CA THR A 120 -9.04 11.64 -5.30
C THR A 120 -8.84 11.48 -3.80
N GLY A 121 -8.30 10.34 -3.35
CA GLY A 121 -8.00 10.12 -1.94
C GLY A 121 -7.28 8.80 -1.68
N ILE A 122 -6.74 8.68 -0.47
CA ILE A 122 -6.14 7.45 0.04
C ILE A 122 -6.46 7.25 1.52
N ALA A 123 -6.82 6.04 1.91
CA ALA A 123 -7.18 5.73 3.29
C ALA A 123 -6.67 4.37 3.73
N VAL A 124 -6.34 4.23 5.02
CA VAL A 124 -6.22 2.93 5.67
C VAL A 124 -7.63 2.45 6.03
N THR A 125 -8.06 1.32 5.46
CA THR A 125 -9.39 0.76 5.71
C THR A 125 -9.40 -0.26 6.83
N ASN A 126 -8.24 -0.86 7.14
CA ASN A 126 -8.08 -1.75 8.27
C ASN A 126 -6.67 -1.56 8.84
N SER A 127 -6.61 -1.04 10.08
CA SER A 127 -5.38 -0.83 10.83
C SER A 127 -4.68 -2.16 11.10
N GLY A 128 -3.36 -2.16 11.02
CA GLY A 128 -2.57 -3.39 10.89
C GLY A 128 -2.86 -4.48 11.93
N TYR A 129 -3.02 -5.72 11.49
CA TYR A 129 -3.20 -6.89 12.34
C TYR A 129 -2.12 -7.96 12.05
N ILE A 130 -1.78 -8.73 13.08
CA ILE A 130 -0.92 -9.91 12.95
C ILE A 130 -1.78 -11.10 12.55
N VAL A 131 -1.37 -11.77 11.47
CA VAL A 131 -1.86 -13.07 11.05
C VAL A 131 -0.82 -14.11 11.47
N THR A 132 -1.17 -14.95 12.43
CA THR A 132 -0.36 -16.10 12.81
C THR A 132 -0.75 -17.30 11.96
N ASN A 133 0.23 -17.90 11.29
CA ASN A 133 0.06 -19.16 10.59
C ASN A 133 0.07 -20.32 11.61
N SER A 134 -0.57 -21.43 11.27
CA SER A 134 -0.60 -22.65 12.09
C SER A 134 0.78 -23.28 12.34
N ALA A 135 1.81 -22.84 11.61
CA ALA A 135 3.21 -23.18 11.83
C ALA A 135 3.93 -22.31 12.89
N GLY A 136 3.24 -21.33 13.50
CA GLY A 136 3.82 -20.41 14.49
C GLY A 136 4.52 -19.18 13.90
N SER A 137 4.45 -18.98 12.57
CA SER A 137 4.97 -17.79 11.92
C SER A 137 3.95 -16.65 11.88
N CYS A 138 4.37 -15.43 12.22
CA CYS A 138 3.52 -14.24 12.18
C CYS A 138 3.78 -13.41 10.93
N LYS A 139 2.71 -12.94 10.27
CA LYS A 139 2.75 -11.96 9.18
C LYS A 139 1.90 -10.77 9.53
N MET A 140 2.37 -9.58 9.22
CA MET A 140 1.62 -8.36 9.46
C MET A 140 0.89 -7.93 8.20
N GLN A 141 -0.34 -7.46 8.37
CA GLN A 141 -1.21 -7.04 7.28
C GLN A 141 -1.92 -5.74 7.62
N LEU A 142 -1.93 -4.79 6.68
CA LEU A 142 -2.69 -3.54 6.74
C LEU A 142 -3.45 -3.37 5.42
N GLN A 143 -4.70 -2.92 5.47
CA GLN A 143 -5.49 -2.68 4.26
C GLN A 143 -5.56 -1.19 3.95
N MET A 144 -5.34 -0.85 2.68
CA MET A 144 -5.43 0.50 2.16
C MET A 144 -6.39 0.57 0.98
N ARG A 145 -6.99 1.73 0.76
CA ARG A 145 -7.81 2.03 -0.40
C ARG A 145 -7.31 3.30 -1.06
N LEU A 146 -7.05 3.20 -2.35
CA LEU A 146 -6.86 4.34 -3.24
C LEU A 146 -8.18 4.62 -3.97
N THR A 147 -8.66 5.86 -3.90
CA THR A 147 -9.78 6.33 -4.72
C THR A 147 -9.26 7.23 -5.84
N TYR A 148 -9.85 7.12 -7.02
CA TYR A 148 -9.49 7.93 -8.16
C TYR A 148 -10.65 8.08 -9.13
N TYR A 149 -10.71 9.24 -9.78
CA TYR A 149 -11.61 9.49 -10.88
C TYR A 149 -11.02 8.91 -12.18
N MET A 150 -11.86 8.25 -12.96
CA MET A 150 -11.52 7.75 -14.30
C MET A 150 -12.53 8.32 -15.33
N PRO A 151 -12.07 9.12 -16.31
CA PRO A 151 -12.94 9.60 -17.39
C PRO A 151 -13.44 8.46 -18.29
N LYS A 152 -14.59 8.69 -18.92
CA LYS A 152 -15.19 7.82 -19.94
C LYS A 152 -14.44 7.82 -21.26
#